data_AF-A0A183CHZ7-F1
#
_entry.id   AF-A0A183CHZ7-F1
#
_cell.length_a   1.000
_cell.length_b   1.000
_cell.length_c   1.000
_cell.angle_alpha   90.00
_cell.angle_beta   90.00
_cell.angle_gamma   90.00
#
_symmetry.space_group_name_H-M   'P 1'
#
loop_
_entity.id
_entity.type
_entity.pdbx_description
1 polymer ?
#
loop_
_entity_poly.entity_id
_entity_poly.type
_entity_poly.pdbx_seq_one_letter_code
_entity_poly.pdbx_strand_id
1 'polypeptide(L)'
;MFVWFSLFLHPSARPFDIFQQQVEWINIADLRREKLFLKLQKKLAKEWVEMKNKHQKSRENVQKQQQSSVDRLVKRNHLNSTSLGERNTEAGPSCRHPSLAGRVSDPAQNAAVVLTEEQQMMRSLVQTQTDEWSQLLRRHEQEEFEQHKGQILQENAMLKDLLISRQQQQMATLRAKFTAESKDLIQTQTKKNMLDKQAIQQDRNAKTNAEKDRRKKELNEKNLKQFMEERKRLGTKCGRHEEQLIKKHNEQSEQLEKEAAKALELEEMSHRESLLASQPQCIV
;
A
#
# COMPACT_ATOMS: atom_id res chain seq x y z
N MET A 1 -3.47 42.74 54.78
CA MET A 1 -4.46 42.56 53.70
C MET A 1 -3.99 41.42 52.83
N PHE A 2 -4.77 40.34 52.81
CA PHE A 2 -4.55 39.16 51.98
C PHE A 2 -4.87 39.51 50.52
N VAL A 3 -3.96 39.23 49.59
CA VAL A 3 -4.32 39.05 48.18
C VAL A 3 -3.97 37.62 47.82
N TRP A 4 -5.04 36.88 47.57
CA TRP A 4 -5.07 35.46 47.31
C TRP A 4 -4.25 35.10 46.07
N PHE A 5 -3.38 34.10 46.23
CA PHE A 5 -2.86 33.28 45.14
C PHE A 5 -4.05 32.60 44.46
N SER A 6 -4.38 33.01 43.24
CA SER A 6 -5.34 32.32 42.39
C SER A 6 -4.71 31.01 41.93
N LEU A 7 -4.80 29.98 42.79
CA LEU A 7 -4.71 28.58 42.40
C LEU A 7 -5.82 28.33 41.40
N PHE A 8 -5.50 28.43 40.11
CA PHE A 8 -6.29 27.81 39.06
C PHE A 8 -6.27 26.29 39.33
N LEU A 9 -7.29 25.82 40.04
CA LEU A 9 -7.74 24.44 39.96
C LEU A 9 -8.02 24.17 38.47
N HIS A 10 -7.11 23.45 37.82
CA HIS A 10 -7.43 22.81 36.56
C HIS A 10 -8.57 21.81 36.83
N PRO A 11 -9.72 21.90 36.14
CA PRO A 11 -10.79 20.93 36.30
C PRO A 11 -10.26 19.55 35.89
N SER A 12 -10.43 18.56 36.77
CA SER A 12 -10.33 17.12 36.55
C SER A 12 -10.12 16.73 35.07
N ALA A 13 -8.85 16.70 34.62
CA ALA A 13 -8.51 16.11 33.32
C ALA A 13 -9.05 14.68 33.29
N ARG A 14 -9.79 14.30 32.23
CA ARG A 14 -10.32 12.93 32.15
C ARG A 14 -9.13 11.96 32.13
N PRO A 15 -9.29 10.71 32.59
CA PRO A 15 -8.21 9.72 32.54
C PRO A 15 -7.56 9.60 31.14
N PHE A 16 -8.35 9.83 30.09
CA PHE A 16 -7.90 9.91 28.70
C PHE A 16 -6.98 11.12 28.41
N ASP A 17 -7.30 12.30 28.95
CA ASP A 17 -6.55 13.54 28.73
C ASP A 17 -5.17 13.49 29.43
N ILE A 18 -5.11 12.86 30.61
CA ILE A 18 -3.86 12.64 31.36
C ILE A 18 -2.93 11.67 30.60
N PHE A 19 -3.51 10.66 29.95
CA PHE A 19 -2.76 9.70 29.14
C PHE A 19 -2.18 10.36 27.88
N GLN A 20 -3.00 11.15 27.16
CA GLN A 20 -2.56 11.93 26.00
C GLN A 20 -1.42 12.90 26.32
N GLN A 21 -1.44 13.50 27.51
CA GLN A 21 -0.37 14.39 27.95
C GLN A 21 0.97 13.67 28.19
N GLN A 22 0.97 12.33 28.31
CA GLN A 22 2.17 11.52 28.58
C GLN A 22 2.69 10.72 27.39
N VAL A 23 1.84 10.41 26.40
CA VAL A 23 2.19 9.65 25.19
C VAL A 23 1.46 10.27 23.98
N GLU A 24 2.22 10.88 23.07
CA GLU A 24 1.68 11.34 21.78
C GLU A 24 1.25 10.14 20.94
N TRP A 25 0.11 10.21 20.26
CA TRP A 25 -0.36 9.12 19.41
C TRP A 25 0.38 9.10 18.08
N ILE A 26 0.66 7.89 17.56
CA ILE A 26 1.22 7.73 16.22
C ILE A 26 0.20 8.18 15.17
N ASN A 27 0.60 9.08 14.28
CA ASN A 27 -0.19 9.46 13.11
C ASN A 27 0.37 8.74 11.87
N ILE A 28 -0.50 7.99 11.15
CA ILE A 28 -0.12 7.27 9.94
C ILE A 28 0.39 8.24 8.85
N ALA A 29 -0.11 9.47 8.82
CA ALA A 29 0.38 10.51 7.89
C ALA A 29 1.86 10.83 8.12
N ASP A 30 2.37 10.67 9.34
CA ASP A 30 3.78 10.91 9.67
C ASP A 30 4.65 9.77 9.16
N LEU A 31 4.14 8.53 9.22
CA LEU A 31 4.81 7.36 8.67
C LEU A 31 5.03 7.48 7.16
N ARG A 32 4.06 8.07 6.44
CA ARG A 32 4.19 8.36 5.00
C ARG A 32 5.26 9.40 4.67
N ARG A 33 5.67 10.21 5.64
CA ARG A 33 6.76 11.20 5.49
C ARG A 33 8.13 10.63 5.85
N GLU A 34 8.20 9.40 6.34
CA GLU A 34 9.47 8.79 6.71
C GLU A 34 10.32 8.44 5.49
N LYS A 35 11.64 8.59 5.67
CA LYS A 35 12.64 8.41 4.60
C LYS A 35 12.56 7.04 3.93
N LEU A 36 12.25 5.98 4.67
CA LEU A 36 12.14 4.62 4.14
C LEU A 36 10.92 4.48 3.22
N PHE A 37 9.76 5.00 3.64
CA PHE A 37 8.56 5.02 2.81
C PHE A 37 8.75 5.87 1.53
N LEU A 38 9.33 7.07 1.66
CA LEU A 38 9.62 7.93 0.50
C LEU A 38 10.60 7.29 -0.49
N LYS A 39 11.56 6.48 -0.01
CA LYS A 39 12.45 5.71 -0.88
C LYS A 39 11.70 4.61 -1.63
N LEU A 40 10.81 3.90 -0.96
CA LEU A 40 9.96 2.89 -1.58
C LEU A 40 9.07 3.52 -2.67
N GLN A 41 8.38 4.61 -2.36
CA GLN A 41 7.58 5.37 -3.32
C GLN A 41 8.35 5.72 -4.61
N LYS A 42 9.58 6.24 -4.45
CA LYS A 42 10.45 6.55 -5.60
C LYS A 42 10.86 5.31 -6.39
N LYS A 43 11.03 4.16 -5.75
CA LYS A 43 11.34 2.89 -6.41
C LYS A 43 10.14 2.40 -7.22
N LEU A 44 8.96 2.35 -6.59
CA LEU A 44 7.72 1.91 -7.23
C LEU A 44 7.35 2.80 -8.44
N ALA A 45 7.52 4.12 -8.32
CA ALA A 45 7.30 5.05 -9.42
C ALA A 45 8.25 4.80 -10.61
N LYS A 46 9.52 4.42 -10.36
CA LYS A 46 10.46 4.08 -11.43
C LYS A 46 10.10 2.78 -12.13
N GLU A 47 9.72 1.76 -11.36
CA GLU A 47 9.28 0.46 -11.89
C GLU A 47 8.03 0.62 -12.77
N TRP A 48 7.10 1.47 -12.36
CA TRP A 48 5.92 1.82 -13.15
C TRP A 48 6.27 2.47 -14.49
N VAL A 49 7.14 3.47 -14.48
CA VAL A 49 7.60 4.14 -15.71
C VAL A 49 8.32 3.15 -16.63
N GLU A 50 9.15 2.26 -16.07
CA GLU A 50 9.83 1.23 -16.85
C GLU A 50 8.85 0.27 -17.53
N MET A 51 7.82 -0.19 -16.82
CA MET A 51 6.75 -1.01 -17.39
C MET A 51 6.05 -0.28 -18.54
N LYS A 52 5.60 0.97 -18.34
CA LYS A 52 4.92 1.75 -19.38
C LYS A 52 5.78 1.93 -20.62
N ASN A 53 7.09 2.13 -20.45
CA ASN A 53 8.03 2.20 -21.56
C ASN A 53 8.16 0.85 -22.31
N LYS A 54 8.13 -0.29 -21.60
CA LYS A 54 8.11 -1.62 -22.23
C LYS A 54 6.82 -1.83 -23.03
N HIS A 55 5.66 -1.48 -22.47
CA HIS A 55 4.38 -1.55 -23.17
C HIS A 55 4.36 -0.70 -24.42
N GLN A 56 4.89 0.53 -24.35
CA GLN A 56 4.97 1.43 -25.50
C GLN A 56 5.81 0.84 -26.62
N LYS A 57 7.00 0.32 -26.33
CA LYS A 57 7.85 -0.36 -27.32
C LYS A 57 7.18 -1.60 -27.92
N SER A 58 6.49 -2.38 -27.09
CA SER A 58 5.74 -3.56 -27.53
C SER A 58 4.62 -3.18 -28.52
N ARG A 59 3.84 -2.13 -28.20
CA ARG A 59 2.82 -1.56 -29.09
C ARG A 59 3.43 -1.08 -30.42
N GLU A 60 4.52 -0.32 -30.38
CA GLU A 60 5.20 0.16 -31.60
C GLU A 60 5.71 -0.98 -32.49
N ASN A 61 6.23 -2.05 -31.88
CA ASN A 61 6.72 -3.21 -32.62
C ASN A 61 5.57 -3.95 -33.34
N VAL A 62 4.45 -4.19 -32.63
CA VAL A 62 3.28 -4.83 -33.23
C VAL A 62 2.70 -3.94 -34.32
N GLN A 63 2.57 -2.63 -34.11
CA GLN A 63 2.08 -1.70 -35.14
C GLN A 63 2.95 -1.75 -36.41
N LYS A 64 4.28 -1.69 -36.26
CA LYS A 64 5.21 -1.80 -37.40
C LYS A 64 5.09 -3.14 -38.13
N GLN A 65 4.93 -4.24 -37.39
CA GLN A 65 4.72 -5.56 -37.95
C GLN A 65 3.40 -5.64 -38.73
N GLN A 66 2.33 -5.09 -38.18
CA GLN A 66 1.01 -5.06 -38.81
C GLN A 66 1.02 -4.21 -40.08
N GLN A 67 1.60 -3.01 -40.04
CA GLN A 67 1.78 -2.16 -41.23
C GLN A 67 2.55 -2.89 -42.33
N SER A 68 3.67 -3.52 -41.97
CA SER A 68 4.48 -4.27 -42.94
C SER A 68 3.71 -5.45 -43.57
N SER A 69 2.82 -6.10 -42.81
CA SER A 69 1.97 -7.18 -43.33
C SER A 69 0.91 -6.67 -44.31
N VAL A 70 0.30 -5.52 -44.03
CA VAL A 70 -0.64 -4.86 -44.95
C VAL A 70 0.08 -4.45 -46.24
N ASP A 71 1.23 -3.77 -46.12
CA ASP A 71 2.00 -3.31 -47.28
C ASP A 71 2.39 -4.48 -48.21
N ARG A 72 2.80 -5.62 -47.64
CA ARG A 72 3.11 -6.84 -48.41
C ARG A 72 1.89 -7.40 -49.15
N LEU A 73 0.72 -7.44 -48.50
CA LEU A 73 -0.50 -7.96 -49.11
C LEU A 73 -0.98 -7.04 -50.24
N VAL A 74 -1.01 -5.72 -50.01
CA VAL A 74 -1.34 -4.73 -51.05
C VAL A 74 -0.37 -4.83 -52.22
N LYS A 75 0.93 -5.00 -51.93
CA LYS A 75 1.96 -5.19 -52.96
C LYS A 75 1.69 -6.42 -53.82
N ARG A 76 1.36 -7.55 -53.20
CA ARG A 76 1.03 -8.80 -53.91
C ARG A 76 -0.22 -8.65 -54.78
N ASN A 77 -1.27 -8.02 -54.25
CA ASN A 77 -2.53 -7.84 -54.99
C ASN A 77 -2.35 -6.93 -56.22
N HIS A 78 -1.54 -5.87 -56.11
CA HIS A 78 -1.27 -5.03 -57.28
C HIS A 78 -0.53 -5.80 -58.40
N LEU A 79 0.40 -6.70 -58.05
CA LEU A 79 1.16 -7.51 -59.02
C LEU A 79 0.25 -8.52 -59.74
N ASN A 80 -0.68 -9.11 -59.00
CA ASN A 80 -1.69 -10.01 -59.55
C ASN A 80 -2.62 -9.26 -60.52
N SER A 81 -3.05 -8.05 -60.16
CA SER A 81 -3.91 -7.22 -61.01
C SER A 81 -3.23 -6.78 -62.32
N THR A 82 -1.97 -6.32 -62.27
CA THR A 82 -1.22 -5.92 -63.48
C THR A 82 -0.94 -7.12 -64.40
N SER A 83 -0.56 -8.27 -63.84
CA SER A 83 -0.27 -9.49 -64.62
C SER A 83 -1.51 -10.15 -65.27
N LEU A 84 -2.71 -9.86 -64.76
CA LEU A 84 -3.98 -10.24 -65.39
C LEU A 84 -4.39 -9.26 -66.50
N GLY A 85 -4.02 -7.98 -66.38
CA GLY A 85 -4.26 -6.95 -67.41
C GLY A 85 -3.37 -7.13 -68.64
N GLU A 86 -2.08 -7.44 -68.45
CA GLU A 86 -1.10 -7.59 -69.54
C GLU A 86 -1.34 -8.85 -70.40
N ARG A 87 -1.89 -9.92 -69.80
CA ARG A 87 -2.15 -11.18 -70.52
C ARG A 87 -3.29 -11.08 -71.55
N ASN A 88 -4.12 -10.04 -71.48
CA ASN A 88 -5.23 -9.80 -72.41
C ASN A 88 -4.86 -8.89 -73.60
N THR A 89 -3.69 -8.25 -73.61
CA THR A 89 -3.27 -7.32 -74.66
C THR A 89 -2.33 -7.90 -75.71
N GLU A 90 -1.89 -9.16 -75.57
CA GLU A 90 -0.94 -9.81 -76.50
C GLU A 90 -1.52 -10.96 -77.35
N ALA A 91 -2.84 -11.00 -77.57
CA ALA A 91 -3.43 -11.90 -78.56
C ALA A 91 -3.50 -11.22 -79.94
N GLY A 92 -2.42 -11.30 -80.71
CA GLY A 92 -2.40 -10.96 -82.14
C GLY A 92 -3.35 -11.85 -82.97
N PRO A 93 -3.85 -11.37 -84.13
CA PRO A 93 -4.85 -12.11 -84.90
C PRO A 93 -4.16 -13.18 -85.74
N SER A 94 -4.29 -14.46 -85.39
CA SER A 94 -3.92 -15.53 -86.33
C SER A 94 -4.57 -16.89 -86.06
N CYS A 95 -5.29 -17.35 -87.09
CA CYS A 95 -5.57 -18.73 -87.50
C CYS A 95 -6.77 -19.54 -86.94
N ARG A 96 -7.74 -19.69 -87.85
CA ARG A 96 -8.82 -20.66 -88.09
C ARG A 96 -8.69 -22.07 -87.47
N HIS A 97 -9.69 -22.49 -86.67
CA HIS A 97 -10.55 -23.69 -86.88
C HIS A 97 -11.61 -23.80 -85.75
N PRO A 98 -12.85 -24.27 -86.00
CA PRO A 98 -13.84 -24.49 -84.94
C PRO A 98 -13.92 -25.98 -84.55
N SER A 99 -13.94 -26.26 -83.24
CA SER A 99 -14.87 -27.19 -82.56
C SER A 99 -14.23 -27.91 -81.36
N LEU A 100 -14.76 -27.64 -80.16
CA LEU A 100 -15.41 -28.57 -79.22
C LEU A 100 -15.32 -28.03 -77.79
N ALA A 101 -16.48 -28.02 -77.14
CA ALA A 101 -16.74 -27.43 -75.84
C ALA A 101 -15.90 -28.07 -74.72
N GLY A 102 -15.05 -27.24 -74.11
CA GLY A 102 -14.54 -27.41 -72.75
C GLY A 102 -14.56 -26.02 -72.13
N ARG A 103 -15.43 -25.81 -71.14
CA ARG A 103 -15.70 -24.56 -70.41
C ARG A 103 -14.52 -23.57 -70.46
N VAL A 104 -14.60 -22.59 -71.37
CA VAL A 104 -13.77 -21.40 -71.30
C VAL A 104 -14.35 -20.60 -70.14
N SER A 105 -13.74 -20.72 -68.97
CA SER A 105 -14.10 -19.86 -67.83
C SER A 105 -14.04 -18.42 -68.30
N ASP A 106 -15.16 -17.71 -68.20
CA ASP A 106 -15.25 -16.31 -68.61
C ASP A 106 -14.16 -15.52 -67.88
N PRO A 107 -13.27 -14.78 -68.57
CA PRO A 107 -12.22 -13.99 -67.93
C PRO A 107 -12.79 -13.02 -66.89
N ALA A 108 -14.04 -12.56 -67.05
CA ALA A 108 -14.73 -11.77 -66.04
C ALA A 108 -15.04 -12.57 -64.76
N GLN A 109 -15.34 -13.86 -64.89
CA GLN A 109 -15.64 -14.77 -63.77
C GLN A 109 -14.36 -15.17 -63.02
N ASN A 110 -13.24 -15.36 -63.73
CA ASN A 110 -11.93 -15.57 -63.10
C ASN A 110 -11.43 -14.32 -62.36
N ALA A 111 -11.59 -13.14 -62.96
CA ALA A 111 -11.25 -11.87 -62.29
C ALA A 111 -12.14 -11.64 -61.05
N ALA A 112 -13.42 -11.98 -61.12
CA ALA A 112 -14.32 -11.91 -59.96
C ALA A 112 -13.89 -12.86 -58.83
N VAL A 113 -13.47 -14.10 -59.14
CA VAL A 113 -12.96 -15.05 -58.14
C VAL A 113 -11.68 -14.54 -57.46
N VAL A 114 -10.71 -14.03 -58.24
CA VAL A 114 -9.47 -13.45 -57.68
C VAL A 114 -9.77 -12.25 -56.77
N LEU A 115 -10.68 -11.36 -57.18
CA LEU A 115 -11.12 -10.24 -56.33
C LEU A 115 -11.80 -10.72 -55.04
N THR A 116 -12.59 -11.79 -55.08
CA THR A 116 -13.19 -12.36 -53.86
C THR A 116 -12.17 -13.00 -52.93
N GLU A 117 -11.14 -13.67 -53.46
CA GLU A 117 -10.05 -14.24 -52.66
C GLU A 117 -9.19 -13.15 -52.00
N GLU A 118 -8.88 -12.07 -52.73
CA GLU A 118 -8.15 -10.92 -52.20
C GLU A 118 -8.91 -10.22 -51.07
N GLN A 119 -10.22 -10.07 -51.21
CA GLN A 119 -11.08 -9.53 -50.16
C GLN A 119 -11.13 -10.45 -48.93
N GLN A 120 -11.18 -11.77 -49.11
CA GLN A 120 -11.14 -12.72 -48.00
C GLN A 120 -9.81 -12.70 -47.26
N MET A 121 -8.68 -12.66 -47.99
CA MET A 121 -7.35 -12.53 -47.39
C MET A 121 -7.22 -11.24 -46.58
N MET A 122 -7.71 -10.11 -47.11
CA MET A 122 -7.70 -8.84 -46.39
C MET A 122 -8.55 -8.88 -45.12
N ARG A 123 -9.77 -9.43 -45.19
CA ARG A 123 -10.65 -9.60 -44.01
C ARG A 123 -10.01 -10.48 -42.94
N SER A 124 -9.41 -11.59 -43.35
CA SER A 124 -8.71 -12.48 -42.43
C SER A 124 -7.50 -11.80 -41.78
N LEU A 125 -6.71 -11.03 -42.55
CA LEU A 125 -5.58 -10.29 -42.01
C LEU A 125 -6.05 -9.26 -40.97
N VAL A 126 -7.06 -8.45 -41.29
CA VAL A 126 -7.62 -7.45 -40.37
C VAL A 126 -8.15 -8.11 -39.09
N GLN A 127 -8.83 -9.25 -39.20
CA GLN A 127 -9.32 -10.00 -38.04
C GLN A 127 -8.15 -10.45 -37.16
N THR A 128 -7.12 -11.09 -37.73
CA THR A 128 -5.93 -11.53 -36.98
C THR A 128 -5.22 -10.36 -36.31
N GLN A 129 -5.04 -9.24 -37.01
CA GLN A 129 -4.40 -8.04 -36.46
C GLN A 129 -5.20 -7.43 -35.31
N THR A 130 -6.54 -7.41 -35.44
CA THR A 130 -7.45 -6.96 -34.38
C THR A 130 -7.34 -7.88 -33.15
N ASP A 131 -7.29 -9.19 -33.35
CA ASP A 131 -7.16 -10.15 -32.25
C ASP A 131 -5.81 -10.05 -31.54
N GLU A 132 -4.71 -9.96 -32.30
CA GLU A 132 -3.35 -9.77 -31.77
C GLU A 132 -3.24 -8.48 -30.96
N TRP A 133 -3.77 -7.37 -31.49
CA TRP A 133 -3.76 -6.08 -30.81
C TRP A 133 -4.62 -6.09 -29.54
N SER A 134 -5.82 -6.65 -29.61
CA SER A 134 -6.71 -6.79 -28.47
C SER A 134 -6.12 -7.67 -27.37
N GLN A 135 -5.42 -8.75 -27.73
CA GLN A 135 -4.71 -9.60 -26.76
C GLN A 135 -3.51 -8.88 -26.15
N LEU A 136 -2.77 -8.10 -26.93
CA LEU A 136 -1.67 -7.28 -26.44
C LEU A 136 -2.14 -6.28 -25.38
N LEU A 137 -3.22 -5.55 -25.68
CA LEU A 137 -3.77 -4.56 -24.75
C LEU A 137 -4.29 -5.19 -23.47
N ARG A 138 -5.04 -6.30 -23.55
CA ARG A 138 -5.51 -7.04 -22.36
C ARG A 138 -4.37 -7.54 -21.49
N ARG A 139 -3.26 -7.99 -22.10
CA ARG A 139 -2.08 -8.39 -21.34
C ARG A 139 -1.42 -7.21 -20.64
N HIS A 140 -1.26 -6.08 -21.33
CA HIS A 140 -0.72 -4.86 -20.71
C HIS A 140 -1.61 -4.38 -19.56
N GLU A 141 -2.93 -4.38 -19.74
CA GLU A 141 -3.89 -4.04 -18.69
C GLU A 141 -3.80 -4.95 -17.47
N GLN A 142 -3.66 -6.27 -17.67
CA GLN A 142 -3.41 -7.21 -16.58
C GLN A 142 -2.08 -6.92 -15.87
N GLU A 143 -1.01 -6.68 -16.61
CA GLU A 143 0.31 -6.36 -16.05
C GLU A 143 0.26 -5.05 -15.24
N GLU A 144 -0.47 -4.04 -15.71
CA GLU A 144 -0.70 -2.79 -14.99
C GLU A 144 -1.46 -3.00 -13.68
N PHE A 145 -2.54 -3.77 -13.71
CA PHE A 145 -3.32 -4.14 -12.54
C PHE A 145 -2.47 -4.88 -11.48
N GLU A 146 -1.72 -5.91 -11.89
CA GLU A 146 -0.85 -6.65 -10.98
C GLU A 146 0.26 -5.77 -10.40
N GLN A 147 0.78 -4.82 -11.19
CA GLN A 147 1.78 -3.87 -10.70
C GLN A 147 1.19 -2.93 -9.65
N HIS A 148 0.00 -2.36 -9.86
CA HIS A 148 -0.66 -1.53 -8.85
C HIS A 148 -1.00 -2.31 -7.60
N LYS A 149 -1.55 -3.51 -7.73
CA LYS A 149 -1.80 -4.42 -6.61
C LYS A 149 -0.52 -4.69 -5.82
N GLY A 150 0.57 -4.98 -6.53
CA GLY A 150 1.90 -5.16 -5.94
C GLY A 150 2.43 -3.90 -5.23
N GLN A 151 2.18 -2.70 -5.76
CA GLN A 151 2.54 -1.44 -5.11
C GLN A 151 1.78 -1.25 -3.80
N ILE A 152 0.46 -1.43 -3.80
CA ILE A 152 -0.39 -1.30 -2.61
C ILE A 152 0.10 -2.23 -1.50
N LEU A 153 0.40 -3.49 -1.83
CA LEU A 153 0.91 -4.47 -0.86
C LEU A 153 2.27 -4.08 -0.29
N GLN A 154 3.21 -3.63 -1.13
CA GLN A 154 4.54 -3.21 -0.69
C GLN A 154 4.46 -1.95 0.19
N GLU A 155 3.63 -0.98 -0.18
CA GLU A 155 3.40 0.22 0.62
C GLU A 155 2.80 -0.11 1.99
N ASN A 156 1.79 -0.99 2.02
CA ASN A 156 1.19 -1.43 3.27
C ASN A 156 2.19 -2.16 4.16
N ALA A 157 3.01 -3.06 3.60
CA ALA A 157 4.04 -3.77 4.35
C ALA A 157 5.04 -2.80 4.98
N MET A 158 5.53 -1.82 4.22
CA MET A 158 6.44 -0.80 4.73
C MET A 158 5.79 0.05 5.83
N LEU A 159 4.53 0.45 5.66
CA LEU A 159 3.82 1.21 6.70
C LEU A 159 3.60 0.39 7.97
N LYS A 160 3.34 -0.92 7.85
CA LYS A 160 3.23 -1.83 8.99
C LYS A 160 4.55 -1.93 9.76
N ASP A 161 5.66 -2.11 9.06
CA ASP A 161 6.99 -2.19 9.70
C ASP A 161 7.34 -0.89 10.44
N LEU A 162 7.09 0.26 9.80
CA LEU A 162 7.29 1.57 10.42
C LEU A 162 6.38 1.77 11.64
N LEU A 163 5.10 1.38 11.54
CA LEU A 163 4.15 1.46 12.64
C LEU A 163 4.62 0.62 13.83
N ILE A 164 4.97 -0.65 13.61
CA ILE A 164 5.48 -1.56 14.65
C ILE A 164 6.73 -0.98 15.31
N SER A 165 7.67 -0.45 14.52
CA SER A 165 8.88 0.17 15.05
C SER A 165 8.57 1.37 15.96
N ARG A 166 7.63 2.24 15.57
CA ARG A 166 7.16 3.36 16.39
C ARG A 166 6.43 2.90 17.65
N GLN A 167 5.59 1.88 17.54
CA GLN A 167 4.88 1.29 18.68
C GLN A 167 5.86 0.74 19.73
N GLN A 168 6.90 0.02 19.28
CA GLN A 168 7.97 -0.47 20.15
C GLN A 168 8.71 0.68 20.84
N GLN A 169 9.05 1.75 20.11
CA GLN A 169 9.71 2.92 20.68
C GLN A 169 8.84 3.61 21.74
N GLN A 170 7.54 3.77 21.49
CA GLN A 170 6.59 4.32 22.46
C GLN A 170 6.52 3.46 23.71
N MET A 171 6.45 2.13 23.55
CA MET A 171 6.38 1.22 24.69
C MET A 171 7.65 1.24 25.53
N ALA A 172 8.82 1.23 24.88
CA ALA A 172 10.11 1.35 25.56
C ALA A 172 10.21 2.66 26.35
N THR A 173 9.77 3.76 25.74
CA THR A 173 9.77 5.08 26.39
C THR A 173 8.85 5.11 27.61
N LEU A 174 7.64 4.55 27.51
CA LEU A 174 6.69 4.48 28.63
C LEU A 174 7.24 3.64 29.78
N ARG A 175 7.82 2.47 29.48
CA ARG A 175 8.46 1.59 30.48
C ARG A 175 9.64 2.26 31.18
N ALA A 176 10.46 3.00 30.43
CA ALA A 176 11.57 3.76 31.00
C ALA A 176 11.08 4.84 31.97
N LYS A 177 10.00 5.58 31.61
CA LYS A 177 9.38 6.57 32.50
C LYS A 177 8.90 5.94 33.82
N PHE A 178 8.19 4.81 33.77
CA PHE A 178 7.71 4.15 35.00
C PHE A 178 8.84 3.51 35.82
N THR A 179 9.91 3.06 35.17
CA THR A 179 11.11 2.58 35.87
C THR A 179 11.77 3.72 36.67
N ALA A 180 11.86 4.91 36.07
CA ALA A 180 12.34 6.11 36.76
C ALA A 180 11.41 6.51 37.92
N GLU A 181 10.09 6.58 37.71
CA GLU A 181 9.10 6.90 38.75
C GLU A 181 9.16 5.90 39.93
N SER A 182 9.37 4.61 39.65
CA SER A 182 9.54 3.57 40.68
C SER A 182 10.82 3.78 41.50
N LYS A 183 11.93 4.14 40.85
CA LYS A 183 13.19 4.45 41.52
C LYS A 183 13.05 5.68 42.42
N ASP A 184 12.42 6.74 41.94
CA ASP A 184 12.20 7.98 42.69
C ASP A 184 11.27 7.75 43.89
N LEU A 185 10.25 6.90 43.74
CA LEU A 185 9.39 6.50 44.84
C LEU A 185 10.19 5.78 45.93
N ILE A 186 11.01 4.80 45.57
CA ILE A 186 11.86 4.06 46.54
C ILE A 186 12.83 5.00 47.26
N GLN A 187 13.44 5.95 46.54
CA GLN A 187 14.33 6.95 47.14
C GLN A 187 13.57 7.86 48.12
N THR A 188 12.37 8.30 47.76
CA THR A 188 11.50 9.12 48.61
C THR A 188 11.09 8.36 49.88
N GLN A 189 10.71 7.09 49.75
CA GLN A 189 10.37 6.22 50.89
C GLN A 189 11.56 6.03 51.83
N THR A 190 12.75 5.78 51.27
CA THR A 190 14.00 5.66 52.04
C THR A 190 14.31 6.94 52.83
N LYS A 191 14.24 8.10 52.16
CA LYS A 191 14.49 9.41 52.78
C LYS A 191 13.49 9.70 53.90
N LYS A 192 12.20 9.48 53.66
CA LYS A 192 11.14 9.65 54.67
C LYS A 192 11.39 8.76 55.88
N ASN A 193 11.69 7.47 55.68
CA ASN A 193 11.95 6.53 56.78
C ASN A 193 13.15 6.97 57.63
N MET A 194 14.21 7.51 57.01
CA MET A 194 15.35 8.07 57.73
C MET A 194 14.98 9.31 58.54
N LEU A 195 14.24 10.27 57.96
CA LEU A 195 13.81 11.49 58.64
C LEU A 195 12.88 11.19 59.82
N ASP A 196 11.92 10.27 59.65
CA ASP A 196 11.00 9.88 60.72
C ASP A 196 11.76 9.22 61.89
N LYS A 197 12.78 8.39 61.60
CA LYS A 197 13.65 7.79 62.64
C LYS A 197 14.46 8.86 63.39
N GLN A 198 14.98 9.86 62.69
CA GLN A 198 15.67 10.99 63.33
C GLN A 198 14.73 11.81 64.21
N ALA A 199 13.49 12.04 63.76
CA ALA A 199 12.48 12.77 64.53
C ALA A 199 12.15 12.07 65.86
N ILE A 200 11.98 10.74 65.87
CA ILE A 200 11.77 9.97 67.12
C ILE A 200 12.97 10.09 68.06
N GLN A 201 14.20 10.09 67.53
CA GLN A 201 15.40 10.17 68.35
C GLN A 201 15.53 11.54 69.03
N GLN A 202 15.21 12.61 68.31
CA GLN A 202 15.27 14.01 68.76
C GLN A 202 14.07 14.44 69.61
N ASP A 203 13.02 13.61 69.68
CA ASP A 203 11.83 13.89 70.47
C ASP A 203 12.13 13.90 71.98
N ARG A 204 11.95 15.08 72.59
CA ARG A 204 12.16 15.30 74.04
C ARG A 204 11.02 14.74 74.89
N ASN A 205 9.87 14.42 74.31
CA ASN A 205 8.70 13.91 75.02
C ASN A 205 8.78 12.40 75.30
N ALA A 206 9.57 11.65 74.53
CA ALA A 206 9.83 10.23 74.77
C ALA A 206 11.08 10.06 75.67
N LYS A 207 10.87 10.09 76.99
CA LYS A 207 11.97 10.12 77.97
C LYS A 207 12.63 8.76 78.22
N THR A 208 11.96 7.64 77.93
CA THR A 208 12.49 6.29 78.18
C THR A 208 12.83 5.58 76.87
N ASN A 209 13.87 4.72 76.91
CA ASN A 209 14.24 3.92 75.75
C ASN A 209 13.11 2.97 75.30
N ALA A 210 12.37 2.40 76.26
CA ALA A 210 11.21 1.55 75.97
C ALA A 210 10.11 2.30 75.18
N GLU A 211 9.86 3.57 75.50
CA GLU A 211 8.88 4.40 74.77
C GLU A 211 9.38 4.75 73.37
N LYS A 212 10.66 5.08 73.21
CA LYS A 212 11.26 5.33 71.88
C LYS A 212 11.19 4.09 70.99
N ASP A 213 11.46 2.90 71.54
CA ASP A 213 11.37 1.64 70.82
C ASP A 213 9.93 1.29 70.43
N ARG A 214 8.95 1.54 71.33
CA ARG A 214 7.52 1.37 71.00
C ARG A 214 7.13 2.24 69.82
N ARG A 215 7.44 3.54 69.85
CA ARG A 215 7.14 4.48 68.76
C ARG A 215 7.82 4.10 67.45
N LYS A 216 9.05 3.59 67.52
CA LYS A 216 9.79 3.12 66.33
C LYS A 216 9.11 1.90 65.69
N LYS A 217 8.56 0.97 66.49
CA LYS A 217 7.80 -0.18 65.98
C LYS A 217 6.51 0.26 65.30
N GLU A 218 5.71 1.10 65.96
CA GLU A 218 4.46 1.63 65.41
C GLU A 218 4.69 2.42 64.10
N LEU A 219 5.73 3.26 64.08
CA LEU A 219 6.13 3.99 62.88
C LEU A 219 6.54 3.05 61.74
N ASN A 220 7.35 2.03 62.02
CA ASN A 220 7.78 1.06 61.02
C ASN A 220 6.59 0.30 60.42
N GLU A 221 5.63 -0.11 61.24
CA GLU A 221 4.41 -0.78 60.78
C GLU A 221 3.58 0.14 59.87
N LYS A 222 3.36 1.39 60.29
CA LYS A 222 2.67 2.41 59.48
C LYS A 222 3.37 2.67 58.15
N ASN A 223 4.69 2.85 58.19
CA ASN A 223 5.50 3.11 57.00
C ASN A 223 5.48 1.92 56.04
N LEU A 224 5.56 0.68 56.54
CA LEU A 224 5.46 -0.52 55.69
C LEU A 224 4.12 -0.57 54.96
N LYS A 225 3.01 -0.35 55.66
CA LYS A 225 1.67 -0.33 55.05
C LYS A 225 1.56 0.75 53.98
N GLN A 226 1.97 1.98 54.30
CA GLN A 226 1.93 3.09 53.34
C GLN A 226 2.80 2.82 52.11
N PHE A 227 4.02 2.32 52.30
CA PHE A 227 4.94 2.06 51.18
C PHE A 227 4.42 0.96 50.26
N MET A 228 3.83 -0.09 50.82
CA MET A 228 3.20 -1.16 50.06
C MET A 228 2.02 -0.63 49.24
N GLU A 229 1.18 0.23 49.82
CA GLU A 229 0.04 0.82 49.12
C GLU A 229 0.47 1.78 47.99
N GLU A 230 1.47 2.63 48.23
CA GLU A 230 2.04 3.51 47.21
C GLU A 230 2.63 2.73 46.02
N ARG A 231 3.38 1.65 46.30
CA ARG A 231 3.95 0.77 45.26
C ARG A 231 2.87 0.03 44.49
N LYS A 232 1.83 -0.47 45.18
CA LYS A 232 0.66 -1.09 44.54
C LYS A 232 -0.04 -0.10 43.62
N ARG A 233 -0.28 1.13 44.08
CA ARG A 233 -0.91 2.19 43.29
C ARG A 233 -0.10 2.54 42.04
N LEU A 234 1.23 2.64 42.16
CA LEU A 234 2.12 2.88 41.02
C LEU A 234 2.09 1.70 40.02
N GLY A 235 2.10 0.45 40.51
CA GLY A 235 1.98 -0.74 39.68
C GLY A 235 0.66 -0.77 38.89
N THR A 236 -0.47 -0.52 39.56
CA THR A 236 -1.78 -0.43 38.89
C THR A 236 -1.87 0.75 37.91
N LYS A 237 -1.19 1.87 38.17
CA LYS A 237 -1.08 2.99 37.22
C LYS A 237 -0.28 2.56 35.98
N CYS A 238 0.88 1.96 36.16
CA CYS A 238 1.73 1.46 35.07
C CYS A 238 0.95 0.48 34.18
N GLY A 239 0.34 -0.56 34.77
CA GLY A 239 -0.42 -1.57 34.02
C GLY A 239 -1.55 -0.97 33.19
N ARG A 240 -2.36 -0.06 33.78
CA ARG A 240 -3.44 0.61 33.04
C ARG A 240 -2.94 1.45 31.87
N HIS A 241 -1.81 2.14 32.02
CA HIS A 241 -1.24 2.93 30.92
C HIS A 241 -0.68 2.02 29.81
N GLU A 242 -0.03 0.91 30.15
CA GLU A 242 0.42 -0.06 29.15
C GLU A 242 -0.77 -0.67 28.38
N GLU A 243 -1.82 -1.09 29.08
CA GLU A 243 -3.03 -1.64 28.45
C GLU A 243 -3.71 -0.64 27.50
N GLN A 244 -3.82 0.63 27.90
CA GLN A 244 -4.37 1.68 27.05
C GLN A 244 -3.52 1.91 25.79
N LEU A 245 -2.20 1.89 25.94
CA LEU A 245 -1.29 2.05 24.81
C LEU A 245 -1.40 0.88 23.83
N ILE A 246 -1.41 -0.35 24.35
CA ILE A 246 -1.57 -1.58 23.55
C ILE A 246 -2.89 -1.56 22.80
N LYS A 247 -3.99 -1.21 23.46
CA LYS A 247 -5.30 -1.11 22.81
C LYS A 247 -5.25 -0.15 21.62
N LYS A 248 -4.58 0.98 21.78
CA LYS A 248 -4.46 2.00 20.75
C LYS A 248 -3.53 1.59 19.61
N HIS A 249 -2.45 0.89 19.93
CA HIS A 249 -1.58 0.26 18.93
C HIS A 249 -2.37 -0.74 18.07
N ASN A 250 -3.22 -1.57 18.68
CA ASN A 250 -4.09 -2.49 17.96
C ASN A 250 -5.11 -1.77 17.07
N GLU A 251 -5.77 -0.72 17.58
CA GLU A 251 -6.71 0.10 16.79
C GLU A 251 -6.01 0.73 15.55
N GLN A 252 -4.78 1.22 15.70
CA GLN A 252 -3.99 1.78 14.60
C GLN A 252 -3.60 0.73 13.56
N SER A 253 -3.20 -0.46 14.01
CA SER A 253 -2.85 -1.57 13.12
C SER A 253 -4.08 -2.06 12.34
N GLU A 254 -5.22 -2.22 13.00
CA GLU A 254 -6.48 -2.62 12.36
C GLU A 254 -6.94 -1.57 11.34
N GLN A 255 -6.81 -0.29 11.66
CA GLN A 255 -7.14 0.79 10.74
C GLN A 255 -6.25 0.76 9.49
N LEU A 256 -4.94 0.57 9.65
CA LEU A 256 -4.01 0.45 8.54
C LEU A 256 -4.32 -0.76 7.63
N GLU A 257 -4.75 -1.88 8.22
CA GLU A 257 -5.19 -3.06 7.48
C GLU A 257 -6.49 -2.82 6.71
N LYS A 258 -7.48 -2.17 7.34
CA LYS A 258 -8.73 -1.79 6.68
C LYS A 258 -8.48 -0.86 5.50
N GLU A 259 -7.59 0.12 5.64
CA GLU A 259 -7.25 1.04 4.55
C GLU A 259 -6.60 0.32 3.37
N ALA A 260 -5.69 -0.63 3.64
CA ALA A 260 -5.08 -1.41 2.57
C ALA A 260 -6.05 -2.39 1.90
N ALA A 261 -6.92 -3.04 2.67
CA ALA A 261 -7.96 -3.90 2.12
C ALA A 261 -8.90 -3.12 1.20
N LYS A 262 -9.34 -1.92 1.62
CA LYS A 262 -10.15 -1.03 0.78
C LYS A 262 -9.43 -0.60 -0.50
N ALA A 263 -8.14 -0.27 -0.41
CA ALA A 263 -7.36 0.11 -1.58
C ALA A 263 -7.25 -1.04 -2.59
N LEU A 264 -7.03 -2.27 -2.11
CA LEU A 264 -7.01 -3.47 -2.95
C LEU A 264 -8.37 -3.75 -3.59
N GLU A 265 -9.46 -3.66 -2.81
CA GLU A 265 -10.81 -3.87 -3.30
C GLU A 265 -11.18 -2.87 -4.40
N LEU A 266 -10.83 -1.59 -4.22
CA LEU A 266 -11.05 -0.55 -5.23
C LEU A 266 -10.28 -0.85 -6.53
N GLU A 267 -9.02 -1.28 -6.45
CA GLU A 267 -8.23 -1.63 -7.62
C GLU A 267 -8.81 -2.88 -8.34
N GLU A 268 -9.23 -3.89 -7.59
CA GLU A 268 -9.87 -5.10 -8.11
C GLU A 268 -11.21 -4.80 -8.80
N MET A 269 -12.02 -3.92 -8.20
CA MET A 269 -13.27 -3.45 -8.83
C MET A 269 -12.99 -2.66 -10.11
N SER A 270 -12.05 -1.72 -10.09
CA SER A 270 -11.66 -0.92 -11.26
C SER A 270 -11.18 -1.80 -12.42
N HIS A 271 -10.35 -2.80 -12.12
CA HIS A 271 -9.88 -3.75 -13.13
C HIS A 271 -11.03 -4.61 -13.68
N ARG A 272 -11.94 -5.07 -12.82
CA ARG A 272 -13.13 -5.82 -13.24
C ARG A 272 -14.03 -4.99 -14.16
N GLU A 273 -14.24 -3.71 -13.84
CA GLU A 273 -15.00 -2.79 -14.70
C GLU A 273 -14.34 -2.62 -16.07
N SER A 274 -13.01 -2.47 -16.09
CA SER A 274 -12.26 -2.32 -17.34
C SER A 274 -12.34 -3.57 -18.22
N LEU A 275 -12.29 -4.77 -17.62
CA LEU A 275 -12.52 -6.03 -18.33
C LEU A 275 -13.93 -6.16 -18.92
N LEU A 276 -14.96 -5.68 -18.21
CA LEU A 276 -16.35 -5.68 -18.72
C LEU A 276 -16.55 -4.66 -19.85
N ALA A 277 -15.82 -3.55 -19.81
CA ALA A 277 -15.84 -2.54 -20.86
C ALA A 277 -14.95 -2.89 -22.07
N SER A 278 -14.09 -3.90 -21.96
CA SER A 278 -13.15 -4.31 -23.02
C SER A 278 -13.90 -4.77 -24.27
N GLN A 279 -13.58 -4.14 -25.40
CA GLN A 279 -14.03 -4.52 -26.73
C GLN A 279 -12.83 -4.82 -27.63
N PRO A 280 -13.00 -5.56 -28.74
CA PRO A 280 -11.95 -5.72 -29.74
C PRO A 280 -11.45 -4.35 -30.22
N GLN A 281 -10.14 -4.18 -30.19
CA GLN A 281 -9.46 -2.96 -30.62
C GLN A 281 -8.54 -3.27 -31.80
N CYS A 282 -8.54 -2.40 -32.79
CA CYS A 282 -7.57 -2.40 -33.87
C CYS A 282 -6.69 -1.15 -33.76
N ILE A 283 -5.50 -1.22 -34.33
CA ILE A 283 -4.66 -0.05 -34.58
C ILE A 283 -4.68 0.23 -36.08
N VAL A 284 -4.88 1.49 -36.44
CA VAL A 284 -4.88 2.00 -37.81
C VAL A 284 -3.59 2.75 -38.06
#